data_AF-A0A1U7N629-F1
#
_entry.id   AF-A0A1U7N629-F1
#
_cell.length_a   1.000
_cell.length_b   1.000
_cell.length_c   1.000
_cell.angle_alpha   90.00
_cell.angle_beta   90.00
_cell.angle_gamma   90.00
#
_symmetry.space_group_name_H-M   'P 1'
#
loop_
_entity.id
_entity.type
_entity.pdbx_description
1 polymer ?
#
loop_
_entity_poly.entity_id
_entity_poly.type
_entity_poly.pdbx_seq_one_letter_code
_entity_poly.pdbx_strand_id
1 'polypeptide(L)'
;MGKNPCSGRENGQVIIDVIPELERIIGKQSPVPELSAGAAQNRFNRLFQKFIQVFTTAEHPLVIFLDDLQWVDSASLKLMQLLMSETDTRYLLLIGAYRDNEVSPTHPLMLTLDEISKTEVNVNSITLALKH
;
A
#
# COMPACT_ATOMS: atom_id res chain seq x y z
N MET A 1 -3.82 26.32 -31.59
CA MET A 1 -4.29 26.00 -30.22
C MET A 1 -3.46 24.84 -29.72
N GLY A 2 -2.75 25.04 -28.60
CA GLY A 2 -1.55 24.31 -28.19
C GLY A 2 -1.70 22.79 -28.02
N LYS A 3 -0.74 22.05 -28.58
CA LYS A 3 -0.44 20.69 -28.15
C LYS A 3 0.02 20.76 -26.69
N ASN A 4 -0.78 20.22 -25.76
CA ASN A 4 -0.37 20.06 -24.38
C ASN A 4 0.86 19.13 -24.33
N PRO A 5 2.03 19.59 -23.85
CA PRO A 5 3.28 18.82 -23.91
C PRO A 5 3.38 17.70 -22.85
N CYS A 6 2.27 17.32 -22.22
CA CYS A 6 2.23 16.35 -21.12
C CYS A 6 1.47 15.07 -21.53
N SER A 7 1.91 14.40 -22.59
CA SER A 7 1.36 13.10 -23.05
C SER A 7 1.68 11.91 -22.12
N GLY A 8 2.09 12.15 -20.88
CA GLY A 8 2.53 11.13 -19.91
C GLY A 8 1.94 11.25 -18.51
N ARG A 9 0.96 12.15 -18.27
CA ARG A 9 0.34 12.40 -16.95
C ARG A 9 -1.00 11.67 -16.74
N GLU A 10 -1.24 10.55 -17.41
CA GLU A 10 -2.59 9.98 -17.57
C GLU A 10 -3.12 9.17 -16.38
N ASN A 11 -2.57 9.34 -15.18
CA ASN A 11 -2.87 8.45 -14.06
C ASN A 11 -3.11 9.15 -12.71
N GLY A 12 -2.86 10.46 -12.60
CA GLY A 12 -2.99 11.17 -11.32
C GLY A 12 -4.42 11.12 -10.75
N GLN A 13 -5.42 11.11 -11.63
CA GLN A 13 -6.83 11.02 -11.24
C GLN A 13 -7.14 9.70 -10.50
N VAL A 14 -6.51 8.57 -10.88
CA VAL A 14 -6.72 7.27 -10.20
C VAL A 14 -6.37 7.33 -8.71
N ILE A 15 -5.32 8.09 -8.36
CA ILE A 15 -4.88 8.24 -6.98
C ILE A 15 -5.73 9.29 -6.24
N ILE A 16 -6.18 10.35 -6.93
CA ILE A 16 -7.13 11.33 -6.37
C ILE A 16 -8.47 10.67 -6.02
N ASP A 17 -8.95 9.73 -6.83
CA ASP A 17 -10.21 9.02 -6.56
C ASP A 17 -10.18 8.26 -5.23
N VAL A 18 -8.98 7.90 -4.73
CA VAL A 18 -8.76 7.21 -3.46
C VAL A 18 -8.30 8.16 -2.35
N ILE A 19 -7.52 9.19 -2.67
CA ILE A 19 -7.03 10.19 -1.72
C ILE A 19 -7.37 11.59 -2.28
N PRO A 20 -8.62 12.06 -2.10
CA PRO A 20 -9.10 13.31 -2.72
C PRO A 20 -8.27 14.55 -2.35
N GLU A 21 -7.66 14.55 -1.17
CA GLU A 21 -6.83 15.63 -0.67
C GLU A 21 -5.60 15.89 -1.56
N LEU A 22 -5.14 14.87 -2.30
CA LEU A 22 -4.01 15.03 -3.22
C LEU A 22 -4.31 16.00 -4.35
N GLU A 23 -5.57 16.20 -4.76
CA GLU A 23 -5.91 17.23 -5.75
C GLU A 23 -5.41 18.62 -5.33
N ARG A 24 -5.39 18.91 -4.02
CA ARG A 24 -4.88 20.18 -3.49
C ARG A 24 -3.37 20.34 -3.65
N ILE A 25 -2.64 19.23 -3.78
CA ILE A 25 -1.16 19.20 -3.88
C ILE A 25 -0.72 19.14 -5.35
N ILE A 26 -1.29 18.21 -6.12
CA ILE A 26 -0.88 17.96 -7.51
C ILE A 26 -1.76 18.67 -8.56
N GLY A 27 -2.83 19.32 -8.11
CA GLY A 27 -3.84 19.96 -8.96
C GLY A 27 -4.80 18.96 -9.61
N LYS A 28 -5.83 19.50 -10.27
CA LYS A 28 -6.78 18.72 -11.07
C LYS A 28 -6.08 17.89 -12.14
N GLN A 29 -6.50 16.64 -12.27
CA GLN A 29 -5.94 15.71 -13.24
C GLN A 29 -6.96 15.45 -14.37
N SER A 30 -6.47 14.96 -15.50
CA SER A 30 -7.34 14.59 -16.61
C SER A 30 -8.12 13.30 -16.27
N PRO A 31 -9.37 13.16 -16.73
CA PRO A 31 -10.14 11.93 -16.57
C PRO A 31 -9.39 10.73 -17.14
N VAL A 32 -9.54 9.58 -16.49
CA VAL A 32 -8.88 8.34 -16.88
C VAL A 32 -9.81 7.53 -17.78
N PRO A 33 -9.30 6.88 -18.84
CA PRO A 33 -10.10 5.94 -19.63
C PRO A 33 -10.70 4.83 -18.76
N GLU A 34 -11.96 4.51 -19.02
CA GLU A 34 -12.64 3.36 -18.44
C GLU A 34 -11.95 2.06 -18.88
N LEU A 35 -11.76 1.15 -17.93
CA LEU A 35 -11.19 -0.16 -18.14
C LEU A 35 -12.12 -1.21 -17.53
N SER A 36 -11.94 -2.47 -17.93
CA SER A 36 -12.56 -3.58 -17.19
C SER A 36 -12.09 -3.57 -15.72
N ALA A 37 -12.92 -4.10 -14.82
CA ALA A 37 -12.64 -4.08 -13.38
C ALA A 37 -11.24 -4.61 -13.03
N GLY A 38 -10.83 -5.75 -13.62
CA GLY A 38 -9.50 -6.32 -13.39
C GLY A 38 -8.36 -5.43 -13.90
N ALA A 39 -8.53 -4.80 -15.08
CA ALA A 39 -7.52 -3.89 -15.62
C ALA A 39 -7.43 -2.58 -14.84
N ALA A 40 -8.56 -2.05 -14.35
CA ALA A 40 -8.61 -0.90 -13.45
C ALA A 40 -7.90 -1.20 -12.11
N GLN A 41 -8.15 -2.36 -11.51
CA GLN A 41 -7.47 -2.78 -10.27
C GLN A 41 -5.97 -2.94 -10.48
N ASN A 42 -5.52 -3.56 -11.57
CA ASN A 42 -4.10 -3.71 -11.89
C ASN A 42 -3.42 -2.35 -12.09
N ARG A 43 -4.12 -1.40 -12.73
CA ARG A 43 -3.64 -0.02 -12.88
C ARG A 43 -3.51 0.66 -11.52
N PHE A 44 -4.53 0.58 -10.68
CA PHE A 44 -4.50 1.12 -9.32
C PHE A 44 -3.32 0.55 -8.52
N ASN A 45 -3.18 -0.78 -8.48
CA ASN A 45 -2.12 -1.46 -7.74
C ASN A 45 -0.72 -0.94 -8.15
N ARG A 46 -0.45 -0.89 -9.46
CA ARG A 46 0.85 -0.39 -9.98
C ARG A 46 1.08 1.08 -9.66
N LEU A 47 0.05 1.91 -9.73
CA LEU A 47 0.16 3.33 -9.44
C LEU A 47 0.36 3.59 -7.96
N PHE A 48 -0.35 2.86 -7.11
CA PHE A 48 -0.23 2.99 -5.67
C PHE A 48 1.18 2.58 -5.19
N GLN A 49 1.73 1.50 -5.74
CA GLN A 49 3.12 1.11 -5.49
C GLN A 49 4.10 2.22 -5.89
N LYS A 50 3.98 2.76 -7.11
CA LYS A 50 4.82 3.87 -7.57
C LYS A 50 4.67 5.12 -6.72
N PHE A 51 3.46 5.39 -6.23
CA PHE A 51 3.19 6.53 -5.36
C PHE A 51 3.92 6.38 -4.02
N ILE A 52 3.87 5.20 -3.40
CA ILE A 52 4.61 4.94 -2.16
C ILE A 52 6.13 5.05 -2.40
N GLN A 53 6.62 4.58 -3.55
CA GLN A 53 8.05 4.66 -3.91
C GLN A 53 8.61 6.09 -3.97
N VAL A 54 7.76 7.11 -4.21
CA VAL A 54 8.18 8.52 -4.15
C VAL A 54 8.67 8.90 -2.75
N PHE A 55 8.16 8.22 -1.71
CA PHE A 55 8.45 8.50 -0.31
C PHE A 55 9.35 7.46 0.35
N THR A 56 9.89 6.49 -0.39
CA THR A 56 10.75 5.41 0.15
C THR A 56 12.14 5.49 -0.46
N THR A 57 12.84 6.61 -0.24
CA THR A 57 14.23 6.80 -0.68
C THR A 57 15.18 6.76 0.51
N ALA A 58 16.49 6.70 0.26
CA ALA A 58 17.48 6.70 1.34
C ALA A 58 17.43 8.01 2.16
N GLU A 59 17.17 9.12 1.49
CA GLU A 59 17.08 10.47 2.08
C GLU A 59 15.74 10.68 2.80
N HIS A 60 14.70 9.95 2.38
CA HIS A 60 13.35 10.03 2.90
C HIS A 60 12.80 8.60 3.11
N PRO A 61 13.21 7.90 4.18
CA PRO A 61 12.62 6.61 4.52
C PRO A 61 11.20 6.80 5.05
N LEU A 62 10.29 5.89 4.70
CA LEU A 62 8.90 5.90 5.17
C LEU A 62 8.68 4.82 6.23
N VAL A 63 8.12 5.21 7.35
CA VAL A 63 7.60 4.29 8.37
C VAL A 63 6.08 4.41 8.41
N ILE A 64 5.38 3.29 8.24
CA ILE A 64 3.92 3.21 8.36
C ILE A 64 3.59 2.36 9.59
N PHE A 65 2.83 2.92 10.53
CA PHE A 65 2.29 2.20 11.68
C PHE A 65 0.80 1.96 11.49
N LEU A 66 0.36 0.71 11.60
CA LEU A 66 -1.03 0.29 11.53
C LEU A 66 -1.41 -0.39 12.84
N ASP A 67 -2.43 0.14 13.50
CA ASP A 67 -2.99 -0.43 14.72
C ASP A 67 -4.25 -1.26 14.42
N ASP A 68 -4.69 -2.06 15.39
CA ASP A 68 -5.89 -2.88 15.35
C ASP A 68 -6.00 -3.78 14.11
N LEU A 69 -4.88 -4.37 13.66
CA LEU A 69 -4.87 -5.24 12.47
C LEU A 69 -5.75 -6.49 12.61
N GLN A 70 -6.22 -6.84 13.81
CA GLN A 70 -7.22 -7.90 13.97
C GLN A 70 -8.56 -7.57 13.26
N TRP A 71 -8.86 -6.31 12.97
CA TRP A 71 -10.09 -5.90 12.27
C TRP A 71 -9.86 -5.43 10.84
N VAL A 72 -8.66 -5.65 10.30
CA VAL A 72 -8.30 -5.26 8.95
C VAL A 72 -9.16 -6.01 7.91
N ASP A 73 -9.60 -5.29 6.88
CA ASP A 73 -10.36 -5.89 5.79
C ASP A 73 -9.45 -6.55 4.73
N SER A 74 -10.07 -7.35 3.87
CA SER A 74 -9.37 -8.10 2.82
C SER A 74 -8.68 -7.20 1.79
N ALA A 75 -9.25 -6.02 1.51
CA ALA A 75 -8.70 -5.09 0.54
C ALA A 75 -7.41 -4.44 1.07
N SER A 76 -7.41 -4.05 2.34
CA SER A 76 -6.27 -3.50 3.06
C SER A 76 -5.15 -4.53 3.19
N LEU A 77 -5.48 -5.78 3.52
CA LEU A 77 -4.52 -6.89 3.52
C LEU A 77 -3.89 -7.10 2.14
N LYS A 78 -4.68 -7.04 1.07
CA LYS A 78 -4.16 -7.20 -0.29
C LYS A 78 -3.21 -6.06 -0.67
N LEU A 79 -3.53 -4.84 -0.24
CA LEU A 79 -2.66 -3.68 -0.44
C LEU A 79 -1.36 -3.83 0.36
N MET A 80 -1.45 -4.29 1.60
CA MET A 80 -0.30 -4.58 2.45
C MET A 80 0.63 -5.62 1.81
N GLN A 81 0.06 -6.71 1.31
CA GLN A 81 0.79 -7.72 0.54
C GLN A 81 1.44 -7.09 -0.70
N LEU A 82 0.70 -6.28 -1.47
CA LEU A 82 1.22 -5.61 -2.67
C LEU A 82 2.43 -4.72 -2.39
N LEU A 83 2.43 -3.98 -1.28
CA LEU A 83 3.56 -3.13 -0.87
C LEU A 83 4.77 -3.95 -0.44
N MET A 84 4.55 -5.09 0.23
CA MET A 84 5.64 -5.96 0.70
C MET A 84 6.15 -6.92 -0.39
N SER A 85 5.39 -7.17 -1.46
CA SER A 85 5.80 -8.12 -2.51
C SER A 85 6.86 -7.58 -3.47
N GLU A 86 7.20 -6.29 -3.40
CA GLU A 86 8.17 -5.69 -4.32
C GLU A 86 9.60 -5.86 -3.84
N THR A 87 10.47 -6.20 -4.77
CA THR A 87 11.92 -6.37 -4.54
C THR A 87 12.65 -5.03 -4.34
N ASP A 88 12.00 -3.92 -4.67
CA ASP A 88 12.61 -2.58 -4.64
C ASP A 88 11.97 -1.61 -3.63
N THR A 89 11.13 -2.08 -2.69
CA THR A 89 10.64 -1.26 -1.56
C THR A 89 11.73 -1.14 -0.48
N ARG A 90 12.89 -0.66 -0.89
CA ARG A 90 13.94 -0.22 0.02
C ARG A 90 13.44 1.01 0.79
N TYR A 91 13.84 1.14 2.05
CA TYR A 91 13.49 2.29 2.90
C TYR A 91 12.00 2.43 3.25
N LEU A 92 11.23 1.35 3.14
CA LEU A 92 9.89 1.22 3.72
C LEU A 92 9.95 0.31 4.95
N LEU A 93 9.46 0.80 6.09
CA LEU A 93 9.21 -0.01 7.28
C LEU A 93 7.72 -0.01 7.58
N LEU A 94 7.10 -1.18 7.55
CA LEU A 94 5.71 -1.36 7.98
C LEU A 94 5.69 -2.00 9.37
N ILE A 95 5.01 -1.35 10.31
CA ILE A 95 4.81 -1.83 11.67
C ILE A 95 3.32 -2.06 11.86
N GLY A 96 2.97 -3.27 12.27
CA GLY A 96 1.60 -3.68 12.55
C GLY A 96 1.41 -4.09 14.00
N ALA A 97 0.33 -3.66 14.62
CA ALA A 97 -0.09 -4.14 15.93
C ALA A 97 -1.43 -4.89 15.82
N TYR A 98 -1.54 -6.02 16.50
CA TYR A 98 -2.78 -6.77 16.63
C TYR A 98 -2.85 -7.49 17.97
N ARG A 99 -4.06 -7.86 18.37
CA ARG A 99 -4.30 -8.69 19.56
C ARG A 99 -4.26 -10.16 19.22
N ASP A 100 -3.38 -10.91 19.88
CA ASP A 100 -3.18 -12.35 19.65
C ASP A 100 -4.42 -13.20 19.97
N ASN A 101 -5.22 -12.77 20.92
CA ASN A 101 -6.48 -13.45 21.30
C ASN A 101 -7.66 -13.20 20.33
N GLU A 102 -7.56 -12.24 19.42
CA GLU A 102 -8.59 -11.94 18.41
C GLU A 102 -8.23 -12.51 17.02
N VAL A 103 -7.05 -13.09 16.85
CA VAL A 103 -6.52 -13.54 15.57
C VAL A 103 -6.18 -15.04 15.63
N SER A 104 -7.04 -15.86 15.04
CA SER A 104 -6.81 -17.30 14.94
C SER A 104 -5.79 -17.65 13.83
N PRO A 105 -5.22 -18.88 13.80
CA PRO A 105 -4.33 -19.31 12.72
C PRO A 105 -4.96 -19.24 11.31
N THR A 106 -6.29 -19.31 11.21
CA THR A 106 -7.03 -19.21 9.94
C THR A 106 -7.49 -17.78 9.64
N HIS A 107 -7.15 -16.81 10.48
CA HIS A 107 -7.53 -15.41 10.28
C HIS A 107 -6.85 -14.84 9.03
N PRO A 108 -7.54 -14.01 8.20
CA PRO A 108 -6.97 -13.45 6.97
C PRO A 108 -5.63 -12.74 7.16
N LEU A 109 -5.44 -12.06 8.30
CA LEU A 109 -4.17 -11.43 8.67
C LEU A 109 -3.03 -12.46 8.74
N MET A 110 -3.23 -13.59 9.43
CA MET A 110 -2.20 -14.62 9.59
C MET A 110 -1.83 -15.26 8.27
N LEU A 111 -2.83 -15.55 7.43
CA LEU A 111 -2.60 -16.08 6.09
C LEU A 111 -1.80 -15.08 5.23
N THR A 112 -2.10 -13.79 5.34
CA THR A 112 -1.38 -12.75 4.60
C THR A 112 0.06 -12.60 5.08
N LEU A 113 0.28 -12.63 6.40
CA LEU A 113 1.64 -12.58 6.97
C LEU A 113 2.47 -13.81 6.60
N ASP A 114 1.85 -15.00 6.58
CA ASP A 114 2.50 -16.24 6.10
C ASP A 114 2.93 -16.11 4.64
N GLU A 115 2.07 -15.60 3.76
CA GLU A 115 2.42 -15.36 2.36
C GLU A 115 3.54 -14.30 2.20
N ILE A 116 3.51 -13.22 2.98
CA ILE A 116 4.58 -12.21 2.96
C ILE A 116 5.91 -12.84 3.43
N SER A 117 5.89 -13.69 4.46
CA SER A 117 7.09 -14.34 4.99
C SER A 117 7.76 -15.32 4.01
N LYS A 118 7.04 -15.77 2.97
CA LYS A 118 7.58 -16.60 1.89
C LYS A 118 8.34 -15.78 0.83
N THR A 119 8.27 -14.46 0.89
CA THR A 119 9.03 -13.55 0.01
C THR A 119 10.40 -13.24 0.61
N GLU A 120 11.20 -12.39 -0.05
CA GLU A 120 12.51 -11.95 0.46
C GLU A 120 12.40 -10.84 1.53
N VAL A 121 11.19 -10.48 1.97
CA VAL A 121 10.99 -9.45 3.01
C VAL A 121 11.25 -9.99 4.41
N ASN A 122 11.98 -9.21 5.21
CA ASN A 122 12.20 -9.51 6.63
C ASN A 122 10.93 -9.22 7.45
N VAL A 123 10.27 -10.27 7.92
CA VAL A 123 9.14 -10.17 8.85
C VAL A 123 9.62 -10.49 10.26
N ASN A 124 9.44 -9.55 11.18
CA ASN A 124 9.76 -9.72 12.60
C ASN A 124 8.51 -9.54 13.44
N SER A 125 8.31 -10.40 14.44
CA SER A 125 7.24 -10.28 15.42
C SER A 125 7.81 -10.00 16.80
N ILE A 126 7.16 -9.10 17.53
CA ILE A 126 7.50 -8.79 18.92
C ILE A 126 6.23 -8.96 19.75
N THR A 127 6.25 -9.92 20.65
CA THR A 127 5.16 -10.09 21.63
C THR A 127 5.36 -9.14 22.78
N LEU A 128 4.42 -8.21 22.96
CA LEU A 128 4.41 -7.30 24.10
C LEU A 128 3.75 -7.98 25.29
N ALA A 129 4.54 -8.69 26.09
CA ALA A 129 4.09 -9.16 27.40
C ALA A 129 4.27 -8.05 28.44
N LEU A 130 3.23 -7.80 29.25
CA LEU A 130 3.40 -7.01 30.47
C LEU A 130 4.41 -7.75 31.36
N LYS A 131 5.48 -7.06 31.77
CA LYS A 131 6.34 -7.57 32.86
C LYS A 131 5.47 -7.65 34.12
N HIS A 132 5.33 -8.88 34.65
CA HIS A 132 4.85 -9.11 36.00
C HIS A 132 5.88 -8.63 37.03
#